data_AF-A0A944U2W0-F1
#
_entry.id   AF-A0A944U2W0-F1
#
_cell.length_a   1.000
_cell.length_b   1.000
_cell.length_c   1.000
_cell.angle_alpha   90.00
_cell.angle_beta   90.00
_cell.angle_gamma   90.00
#
_symmetry.space_group_name_H-M   'P 1'
#
loop_
_entity.id
_entity.type
_entity.pdbx_description
1 polymer ?
#
loop_
_entity_poly.entity_id
_entity_poly.type
_entity_poly.pdbx_seq_one_letter_code
_entity_poly.pdbx_strand_id
1 'polypeptide(L)' 'CKAEGFNGEPLVDTYRAIHPTPNDQEASFSRWNGHRKGKRIDWILHSDDFVTLNAAINYTQETGRFPSDHYPVEATVRLK' A
#
# COMPACT_ATOMS: atom_id res chain seq x y z
N CYS A 1 -4.47 13.30 2.04
CA CYS A 1 -3.49 13.74 1.03
C CYS A 1 -4.11 13.44 -0.32
N LYS A 2 -4.31 14.44 -1.19
CA LYS A 2 -4.70 14.19 -2.58
C LYS A 2 -3.40 13.94 -3.35
N ALA A 3 -3.27 12.77 -3.95
CA ALA A 3 -2.18 12.52 -4.89
C ALA A 3 -2.65 12.98 -6.27
N GLU A 4 -1.77 13.64 -7.00
CA GLU A 4 -2.04 14.16 -8.34
C GLU A 4 -1.06 13.51 -9.32
N GLY A 5 -1.56 13.20 -10.51
CA GLY A 5 -0.76 12.69 -11.62
C GLY A 5 -0.07 13.82 -12.37
N PHE A 6 0.52 13.51 -13.52
CA PHE A 6 1.40 14.44 -14.23
C PHE A 6 0.66 15.69 -14.76
N ASN A 7 -0.64 15.60 -15.03
CA ASN A 7 -1.47 16.71 -15.51
C ASN A 7 -2.39 17.26 -14.41
N GLY A 8 -2.14 16.95 -13.13
CA GLY A 8 -2.97 17.39 -12.02
C GLY A 8 -4.25 16.56 -11.83
N GLU A 9 -4.42 15.46 -12.57
CA GLU A 9 -5.52 14.53 -12.37
C GLU A 9 -5.41 13.82 -11.02
N PRO A 10 -6.52 13.60 -10.30
CA PRO A 10 -6.47 12.88 -9.03
C PRO A 10 -6.05 11.42 -9.25
N LEU A 11 -5.07 10.97 -8.46
CA LEU A 11 -4.67 9.57 -8.41
C LEU A 11 -5.45 8.82 -7.33
N VAL A 12 -5.77 7.57 -7.63
CA VAL A 12 -6.45 6.66 -6.71
C VAL A 12 -5.41 5.82 -5.99
N ASP A 13 -5.47 5.82 -4.66
CA ASP A 13 -4.64 4.97 -3.80
C ASP A 13 -5.28 3.58 -3.64
N THR A 14 -4.63 2.55 -4.19
CA THR A 14 -5.16 1.18 -4.21
C THR A 14 -5.48 0.67 -2.81
N TYR A 15 -4.61 0.95 -1.84
CA TYR A 15 -4.77 0.45 -0.48
C TYR A 15 -5.99 1.09 0.20
N ARG A 16 -6.20 2.40 0.03
CA ARG A 16 -7.34 3.10 0.62
C ARG A 16 -8.65 2.82 -0.12
N ALA A 17 -8.60 2.47 -1.41
CA ALA A 17 -9.78 2.01 -2.15
C ALA A 17 -10.36 0.70 -1.56
N ILE A 18 -9.50 -0.19 -1.03
CA ILE A 18 -9.91 -1.46 -0.42
C ILE A 18 -10.08 -1.34 1.11
N HIS A 19 -9.24 -0.54 1.77
CA HIS A 19 -9.23 -0.31 3.23
C HIS A 19 -9.57 1.15 3.56
N PRO A 20 -10.83 1.59 3.39
CA PRO A 20 -11.20 3.01 3.41
C PRO A 20 -11.01 3.67 4.77
N THR A 21 -11.04 2.89 5.85
CA THR A 21 -10.82 3.39 7.21
C THR A 21 -9.35 3.19 7.59
N PRO A 22 -8.60 4.25 7.89
CA PRO A 22 -7.24 4.14 8.40
C PRO A 22 -7.16 3.31 9.67
N ASN A 23 -6.21 2.39 9.70
CA ASN A 23 -5.81 1.68 10.92
C ASN A 23 -4.37 2.04 11.29
N ASP A 24 -4.02 1.90 12.58
CA ASP A 24 -2.67 2.21 13.04
C ASP A 24 -1.67 1.09 12.76
N GLN A 25 -2.12 -0.07 12.28
CA GLN A 25 -1.32 -1.23 11.90
C GLN A 25 -1.03 -1.30 10.39
N GLU A 26 -0.90 -0.15 9.71
CA GLU A 26 -0.61 -0.04 8.27
C GLU A 26 0.87 0.25 7.98
N ALA A 27 1.80 0.00 8.91
CA ALA A 27 3.21 0.28 8.64
C ALA A 27 3.70 -0.54 7.43
N SER A 28 4.36 0.14 6.49
CA SER A 28 5.07 -0.48 5.37
C SER A 28 6.59 -0.52 5.61
N PHE A 29 7.09 0.11 6.66
CA PHE A 29 8.49 0.10 7.06
C PHE A 29 8.63 -0.51 8.45
N SER A 30 9.41 -1.59 8.56
CA SER A 30 9.55 -2.42 9.74
C SER A 30 10.94 -2.41 10.37
N ARG A 31 11.99 -2.02 9.64
CA ARG A 31 13.39 -2.22 10.08
C ARG A 31 13.70 -3.67 10.47
N TRP A 32 13.13 -4.63 9.73
CA TRP A 32 13.25 -6.07 9.96
C TRP A 32 12.75 -6.56 11.33
N ASN A 33 11.99 -5.76 12.09
CA ASN A 33 11.62 -6.11 13.47
C ASN A 33 10.15 -6.57 13.63
N GLY A 34 9.37 -6.63 12.55
CA GLY A 34 8.00 -7.13 12.61
C GLY A 34 6.93 -6.13 13.04
N HIS A 35 7.28 -4.87 13.37
CA HIS A 35 6.28 -3.91 13.82
C HIS A 35 5.32 -3.52 12.70
N ARG A 36 4.02 -3.53 13.01
CA ARG A 36 2.96 -3.09 12.09
C ARG A 36 2.41 -1.71 12.44
N LYS A 37 2.63 -1.27 13.69
CA LYS A 37 2.13 0.02 14.15
C LYS A 37 2.90 1.16 13.50
N GLY A 38 2.25 1.99 12.70
CA GLY A 38 2.91 3.12 12.07
C GLY A 38 2.22 3.60 10.80
N LYS A 39 2.94 4.46 10.07
CA LYS A 39 2.47 5.02 8.82
C LYS A 39 2.79 4.07 7.67
N ARG A 40 1.86 3.97 6.72
CA ARG A 40 2.18 3.50 5.38
C ARG A 40 2.93 4.60 4.64
N ILE A 41 4.15 4.31 4.21
CA ILE A 41 5.00 5.24 3.46
C ILE A 41 5.30 4.75 2.04
N ASP A 42 4.90 3.53 1.70
CA ASP A 42 4.97 2.93 0.38
C ASP A 42 3.57 2.85 -0.25
N TRP A 43 3.44 3.26 -1.51
CA TRP A 43 2.13 3.49 -2.15
C TRP A 43 2.12 2.90 -3.56
N ILE A 44 0.97 2.34 -3.95
CA ILE A 44 0.63 2.04 -5.34
C ILE A 44 -0.56 2.93 -5.70
N LEU A 45 -0.36 3.81 -6.67
CA LEU A 45 -1.36 4.75 -7.14
C LEU A 45 -1.69 4.47 -8.61
N HIS A 46 -2.94 4.64 -9.02
CA HIS A 46 -3.33 4.53 -10.42
C HIS A 46 -4.20 5.72 -10.89
N SER A 47 -4.22 5.97 -12.20
CA SER A 47 -5.17 6.91 -12.83
C SER A 47 -6.60 6.37 -12.75
N ASP A 48 -7.60 7.20 -13.07
CA ASP A 48 -8.99 6.73 -13.13
C ASP A 48 -9.26 5.76 -14.31
N ASP A 49 -8.26 5.31 -15.07
CA ASP A 49 -8.44 4.29 -16.12
C ASP A 49 -8.56 2.87 -15.54
N PHE A 50 -8.24 2.70 -14.26
CA PHE A 50 -8.23 1.39 -13.60
C PHE A 50 -9.25 1.31 -12.46
N VAL A 51 -9.58 0.08 -12.09
CA VAL A 51 -10.31 -0.27 -10.88
C VAL A 51 -9.43 -1.14 -10.00
N THR A 52 -9.27 -0.78 -8.73
CA THR A 52 -8.61 -1.64 -7.74
C THR A 52 -9.52 -2.82 -7.39
N LEU A 53 -9.02 -4.04 -7.57
CA LEU A 53 -9.72 -5.28 -7.20
C LEU A 53 -9.27 -5.81 -5.84
N ASN A 54 -7.98 -5.64 -5.51
CA ASN A 54 -7.41 -6.06 -4.24
C ASN A 54 -6.19 -5.18 -3.88
N ALA A 55 -5.91 -5.04 -2.59
CA ALA A 55 -4.72 -4.37 -2.09
C ALA A 55 -4.35 -4.87 -0.69
N ALA A 56 -3.05 -5.08 -0.43
CA ALA A 56 -2.55 -5.57 0.85
C ALA A 56 -1.13 -5.06 1.15
N ILE A 57 -0.75 -5.10 2.43
CA ILE A 57 0.65 -5.05 2.86
C ILE A 57 1.05 -6.48 3.22
N ASN A 58 2.06 -7.00 2.54
CA ASN A 58 2.52 -8.36 2.73
C ASN A 58 3.51 -8.45 3.90
N TYR A 59 3.01 -8.92 5.05
CA TYR A 59 3.79 -9.11 6.27
C TYR A 59 4.49 -10.47 6.35
N THR A 60 4.62 -11.20 5.24
CA THR A 60 5.23 -12.53 5.20
C THR A 60 6.68 -12.47 5.68
N GLN A 61 7.05 -13.47 6.45
CA GLN A 61 8.39 -13.67 7.00
C GLN A 61 8.70 -15.15 7.03
N GLU A 62 9.98 -15.46 7.05
CA GLU A 62 10.49 -16.82 7.21
C GLU A 62 11.32 -16.89 8.49
N THR A 63 10.89 -17.71 9.46
CA THR A 63 11.62 -17.93 10.72
C THR A 63 12.03 -16.67 11.49
N GLY A 64 11.17 -15.65 11.53
CA GLY A 64 11.44 -14.35 12.17
C GLY A 64 12.15 -13.34 11.28
N ARG A 65 12.55 -13.72 10.06
CA ARG A 65 13.32 -12.87 9.15
C ARG A 65 12.45 -12.29 8.05
N PHE A 66 12.59 -10.99 7.87
CA PHE A 66 11.95 -10.23 6.79
C PHE A 66 12.93 -10.06 5.62
N PRO A 67 12.49 -10.22 4.37
CA PRO A 67 13.37 -10.06 3.21
C PRO A 67 13.93 -8.65 3.02
N SER A 68 13.25 -7.62 3.56
CA SER A 68 13.61 -6.20 3.49
C SER A 68 13.18 -5.48 4.79
N ASP A 69 13.71 -4.29 5.02
CA ASP A 69 13.23 -3.38 6.05
C ASP A 69 11.85 -2.80 5.73
N HIS A 70 11.40 -2.89 4.48
CA HIS A 70 10.05 -2.57 4.05
C HIS A 70 9.23 -3.84 3.79
N TYR A 71 7.93 -3.75 4.05
CA TYR A 71 6.94 -4.73 3.63
C TYR A 71 6.51 -4.44 2.19
N PRO A 72 6.40 -5.45 1.32
CA PRO A 72 5.80 -5.27 0.01
C PRO A 72 4.36 -4.75 0.13
N VAL A 73 4.04 -3.76 -0.69
CA VAL A 73 2.65 -3.35 -0.95
C VAL A 73 2.23 -4.01 -2.25
N GLU A 74 1.09 -4.70 -2.23
CA GLU A 74 0.58 -5.46 -3.35
C GLU A 74 -0.78 -4.92 -3.76
N ALA A 75 -1.05 -4.89 -5.06
CA ALA A 75 -2.36 -4.54 -5.58
C ALA A 75 -2.67 -5.33 -6.86
N THR A 76 -3.95 -5.67 -7.03
CA THR A 76 -4.47 -6.18 -8.31
C THR A 76 -5.42 -5.12 -8.87
N VAL A 77 -5.15 -4.68 -10.09
CA VAL A 77 -5.96 -3.68 -10.80
C VAL A 77 -6.47 -4.23 -12.11
N ARG A 78 -7.60 -3.72 -12.58
CA ARG A 78 -8.18 -4.03 -13.89
C ARG A 78 -8.37 -2.75 -14.67
N LEU A 79 -7.98 -2.75 -15.94
CA LEU A 79 -8.33 -1.68 -16.87
C LEU A 79 -9.87 -1.62 -17.00
N LYS A 80 -10.44 -0.42 -16.97
CA LYS A 80 -11.89 -0.23 -17.12
C LYS A 80 -12.41 -0.75 -18.45
#